data_AF-A0A7W6K9G2-F1
#
_entry.id   AF-A0A7W6K9G2-F1
#
_cell.length_a   1.000
_cell.length_b   1.000
_cell.length_c   1.000
_cell.angle_alpha   90.00
_cell.angle_beta   90.00
_cell.angle_gamma   90.00
#
_symmetry.space_group_name_H-M   'P 1'
#
loop_
_entity.id
_entity.type
_entity.pdbx_description
1 polymer ?
#
loop_
_entity_poly.entity_id
_entity_poly.type
_entity_poly.pdbx_seq_one_letter_code
_entity_poly.pdbx_strand_id
1 'polypeptide(L)'
;MKKTLLTLATVLLISINSFGQIMKPVTWSYAAKRINASEAIIYMKATIDKGWHLYSQFVKEGGPVKTTFTFNPAPGYSLIGKTTEPKPVTRHEPTFKMDVSFFEQSAIFQQKIKLKGKSTTVKGKVEFMVCNDTQCLPPDEVEFNVPVK
;
A
#
# COMPACT_ATOMS: atom_id res chain seq x y z
N MET A 1 48.78 -14.89 -48.29
CA MET A 1 48.92 -13.74 -47.37
C MET A 1 47.97 -12.66 -47.87
N LYS A 2 47.08 -12.01 -47.16
CA LYS A 2 46.62 -11.96 -45.76
C LYS A 2 45.16 -11.45 -45.92
N LYS A 3 44.20 -11.98 -45.17
CA LYS A 3 43.50 -11.23 -44.09
C LYS A 3 43.22 -9.79 -44.55
N THR A 4 42.02 -9.39 -44.92
CA THR A 4 40.94 -9.07 -43.96
C THR A 4 39.78 -8.51 -44.78
N LEU A 5 38.65 -9.21 -44.89
CA LEU A 5 37.47 -8.62 -45.54
C LEU A 5 36.14 -9.19 -45.01
N LEU A 6 36.14 -9.72 -43.78
CA LEU A 6 34.96 -10.40 -43.24
C LEU A 6 34.78 -10.20 -41.74
N THR A 7 34.88 -8.97 -41.25
CA THR A 7 34.62 -8.67 -39.83
C THR A 7 34.17 -7.21 -39.65
N LEU A 8 33.05 -6.78 -40.26
CA LEU A 8 32.48 -5.46 -39.93
C LEU A 8 30.94 -5.37 -40.03
N ALA A 9 30.21 -6.48 -39.94
CA ALA A 9 28.75 -6.45 -40.10
C ALA A 9 27.98 -7.23 -39.02
N THR A 10 28.56 -7.43 -37.83
CA THR A 10 27.89 -8.22 -36.78
C THR A 10 28.03 -7.66 -35.37
N VAL A 11 28.33 -6.37 -35.25
CA VAL A 11 28.37 -5.72 -33.94
C VAL A 11 27.29 -4.65 -33.87
N LEU A 12 26.42 -4.84 -32.88
CA LEU A 12 25.72 -3.80 -32.12
C LEU A 12 24.29 -3.42 -32.53
N LEU A 13 23.35 -4.36 -32.34
CA LEU A 13 21.98 -4.02 -31.94
C LEU A 13 21.53 -4.95 -30.81
N ILE A 14 22.23 -4.89 -29.67
CA ILE A 14 21.67 -5.38 -28.41
C ILE A 14 20.92 -4.19 -27.81
N SER A 15 19.65 -4.06 -28.14
CA SER A 15 18.71 -3.20 -27.43
C SER A 15 18.52 -3.76 -26.02
N ILE A 16 19.37 -3.32 -25.11
CA ILE A 16 19.19 -3.47 -23.67
C ILE A 16 17.90 -2.74 -23.28
N ASN A 17 16.80 -3.48 -23.22
CA ASN A 17 15.59 -3.05 -22.55
C ASN A 17 15.92 -2.97 -21.05
N SER A 18 16.26 -1.77 -20.57
CA SER A 18 16.39 -1.52 -19.14
C SER A 18 14.98 -1.48 -18.54
N PHE A 19 14.58 -2.57 -17.87
CA PHE A 19 13.40 -2.55 -17.02
C PHE A 19 13.75 -1.77 -15.75
N GLY A 20 13.41 -0.47 -15.72
CA GLY A 20 13.33 0.26 -14.46
C GLY A 20 12.28 -0.44 -13.60
N GLN A 21 12.70 -1.24 -12.63
CA GLN A 21 11.77 -1.94 -11.75
C GLN A 21 11.04 -0.91 -10.89
N ILE A 22 9.72 -0.85 -11.03
CA ILE A 22 8.88 -0.04 -10.16
C ILE A 22 9.03 -0.59 -8.76
N MET A 23 9.64 0.19 -7.87
CA MET A 23 9.80 -0.21 -6.48
C MET A 23 8.42 -0.26 -5.81
N LYS A 24 8.08 -1.42 -5.24
CA LYS A 24 6.85 -1.63 -4.49
C LYS A 24 7.17 -2.13 -3.08
N PRO A 25 7.71 -1.25 -2.21
CA PRO A 25 8.22 -1.64 -0.90
C PRO A 25 7.11 -1.97 0.11
N VAL A 26 5.85 -1.80 -0.28
CA VAL A 26 4.69 -2.18 0.53
C VAL A 26 3.82 -3.14 -0.26
N THR A 27 3.56 -4.30 0.35
CA THR A 27 2.61 -5.28 -0.16
C THR A 27 1.42 -5.38 0.76
N TRP A 28 0.23 -5.46 0.18
CA TRP A 28 -1.02 -5.50 0.92
C TRP A 28 -1.63 -6.90 0.91
N SER A 29 -2.17 -7.30 2.05
CA SER A 29 -2.94 -8.53 2.22
C SER A 29 -4.21 -8.25 3.01
N TYR A 30 -5.25 -9.00 2.72
CA TYR A 30 -6.59 -8.70 3.22
C TYR A 30 -7.26 -9.95 3.78
N ALA A 31 -7.98 -9.78 4.88
CA ALA A 31 -8.75 -10.85 5.51
C ALA A 31 -10.04 -10.31 6.11
N ALA A 32 -11.01 -11.18 6.32
CA ALA A 32 -12.22 -10.87 7.06
C ALA A 32 -12.43 -11.87 8.20
N LYS A 33 -12.91 -11.38 9.34
CA LYS A 33 -13.33 -12.21 10.48
C LYS A 33 -14.72 -11.79 10.91
N ARG A 34 -15.68 -12.71 10.85
CA ARG A 34 -16.97 -12.51 11.52
C ARG A 34 -16.77 -12.46 13.04
N ILE A 35 -17.34 -11.45 13.68
CA ILE A 35 -17.42 -11.40 15.15
C ILE A 35 -18.69 -12.11 15.60
N ASN A 36 -19.78 -11.93 14.88
CA ASN A 36 -21.09 -12.53 15.17
C ASN A 36 -21.95 -12.57 13.88
N ALA A 37 -23.26 -12.83 14.02
CA ALA A 37 -24.19 -12.93 12.90
C ALA A 37 -24.33 -11.62 12.08
N SER A 38 -24.14 -10.46 12.71
CA SER A 38 -24.40 -9.14 12.14
C SER A 38 -23.16 -8.26 12.01
N GLU A 39 -21.98 -8.71 12.46
CA GLU A 39 -20.75 -7.91 12.43
C GLU A 39 -19.52 -8.70 11.98
N ALA A 40 -18.65 -8.03 11.25
CA ALA A 40 -17.33 -8.53 10.86
C ALA A 40 -16.27 -7.43 10.94
N ILE A 41 -15.00 -7.85 11.00
CA ILE A 41 -13.82 -7.00 10.87
C ILE A 41 -13.13 -7.34 9.56
N ILE A 42 -12.83 -6.31 8.78
CA ILE A 42 -11.91 -6.38 7.65
C ILE A 42 -10.53 -5.99 8.16
N TYR A 43 -9.55 -6.84 7.91
CA TYR A 43 -8.14 -6.61 8.20
C TYR A 43 -7.43 -6.28 6.89
N MET A 44 -6.72 -5.15 6.87
CA MET A 44 -5.87 -4.73 5.77
C MET A 44 -4.44 -4.64 6.31
N LYS A 45 -3.59 -5.60 5.96
CA LYS A 45 -2.21 -5.69 6.42
C LYS A 45 -1.27 -5.17 5.34
N ALA A 46 -0.54 -4.11 5.67
CA ALA A 46 0.67 -3.71 4.96
C ALA A 46 1.86 -4.50 5.48
N THR A 47 2.62 -5.12 4.59
CA THR A 47 3.97 -5.66 4.85
C THR A 47 4.95 -4.70 4.19
N ILE A 48 5.89 -4.18 4.97
CA ILE A 48 6.74 -3.04 4.61
C ILE A 48 8.19 -3.50 4.60
N ASP A 49 8.86 -3.32 3.47
CA ASP A 49 10.27 -3.67 3.31
C ASP A 49 11.13 -2.90 4.33
N LYS A 50 12.23 -3.52 4.75
CA LYS A 50 13.14 -2.93 5.74
C LYS A 50 13.67 -1.58 5.26
N GLY A 51 13.61 -0.57 6.13
CA GLY A 51 14.07 0.80 5.84
C GLY A 51 13.02 1.68 5.15
N TRP A 52 11.83 1.16 4.87
CA TRP A 52 10.70 1.93 4.36
C TRP A 52 9.70 2.27 5.45
N HIS A 53 9.03 3.41 5.27
CA HIS A 53 8.08 3.99 6.19
C HIS A 53 6.75 4.21 5.48
N LEU A 54 5.70 3.57 5.98
CA LEU A 54 4.32 3.80 5.55
C LEU A 54 3.65 4.81 6.47
N TYR A 55 3.15 5.92 5.93
CA TYR A 55 2.59 6.98 6.77
C TYR A 55 1.22 6.64 7.37
N SER A 56 0.98 7.14 8.58
CA SER A 56 -0.27 7.01 9.33
C SER A 56 -1.48 7.60 8.58
N GLN A 57 -2.70 7.20 8.96
CA GLN A 57 -3.95 7.87 8.56
C GLN A 57 -4.10 9.26 9.21
N PHE A 58 -3.27 9.59 10.19
CA PHE A 58 -3.35 10.81 11.00
C PHE A 58 -2.10 11.69 10.81
N VAL A 59 -1.85 12.10 9.58
CA VAL A 59 -0.84 13.12 9.24
C VAL A 59 -1.50 14.49 9.20
N LYS A 60 -0.86 15.49 9.81
CA LYS A 60 -1.34 16.89 9.77
C LYS A 60 -1.08 17.50 8.39
N GLU A 61 -1.80 18.57 8.08
CA GLU A 61 -1.59 19.34 6.85
C GLU A 61 -0.13 19.83 6.74
N GLY A 62 0.39 19.84 5.50
CA GLY A 62 1.80 20.15 5.21
C GLY A 62 2.75 18.95 5.30
N GLY A 63 2.26 17.80 5.77
CA GLY A 63 3.02 16.55 5.84
C GLY A 63 2.87 15.65 4.60
N PRO A 64 3.39 14.42 4.68
CA PRO A 64 3.23 13.43 3.61
C PRO A 64 1.79 13.04 3.34
N VAL A 65 1.52 12.46 2.16
CA VAL A 65 0.23 11.85 1.87
C VAL A 65 -0.03 10.71 2.84
N LYS A 66 -1.10 10.86 3.64
CA LYS A 66 -1.55 9.90 4.64
C LYS A 66 -2.13 8.64 3.99
N THR A 67 -1.97 7.50 4.66
CA THR A 67 -2.71 6.30 4.27
C THR A 67 -4.22 6.56 4.38
N THR A 68 -4.99 6.27 3.33
CA THR A 68 -6.43 6.52 3.30
C THR A 68 -7.15 5.31 2.71
N PHE A 69 -8.11 4.76 3.46
CA PHE A 69 -8.97 3.69 2.99
C PHE A 69 -10.32 4.24 2.52
N THR A 70 -10.69 3.93 1.28
CA THR A 70 -12.01 4.23 0.72
C THR A 70 -12.73 2.91 0.44
N PHE A 71 -13.98 2.79 0.92
CA PHE A 71 -14.80 1.60 0.72
C PHE A 71 -15.94 1.90 -0.25
N ASN A 72 -16.13 1.03 -1.24
CA ASN A 72 -17.19 1.17 -2.21
C ASN A 72 -18.55 0.84 -1.54
N PRO A 73 -19.57 1.69 -1.67
CA PRO A 73 -20.89 1.38 -1.12
C PRO A 73 -21.46 0.08 -1.71
N ALA A 74 -22.06 -0.76 -0.87
CA ALA A 74 -22.74 -1.98 -1.28
C ALA A 74 -23.94 -2.29 -0.38
N PRO A 75 -25.01 -2.93 -0.90
CA PRO A 75 -26.19 -3.27 -0.10
C PRO A 75 -25.92 -4.35 0.96
N GLY A 76 -24.85 -5.14 0.82
CA GLY A 76 -24.54 -6.26 1.73
C GLY A 76 -23.92 -5.86 3.07
N TYR A 77 -23.50 -4.61 3.23
CA TYR A 77 -22.93 -4.12 4.50
C TYR A 77 -23.15 -2.62 4.73
N SER A 78 -22.71 -2.15 5.90
CA SER A 78 -22.43 -0.74 6.19
C SER A 78 -21.20 -0.64 7.09
N LEU A 79 -20.43 0.44 6.98
CA LEU A 79 -19.28 0.66 7.86
C LEU A 79 -19.75 0.98 9.30
N ILE A 80 -19.01 0.49 10.29
CA ILE A 80 -19.15 0.88 11.69
C ILE A 80 -17.89 1.67 12.07
N GLY A 81 -18.03 2.99 12.21
CA GLY A 81 -16.92 3.87 12.55
C GLY A 81 -15.87 3.99 11.44
N LYS A 82 -14.74 4.61 11.79
CA LYS A 82 -13.58 4.80 10.91
C LYS A 82 -12.63 3.60 10.97
N THR A 83 -11.79 3.46 9.95
CA THR A 83 -10.70 2.46 9.95
C THR A 83 -9.70 2.80 11.05
N THR A 84 -9.37 1.81 11.87
CA THR A 84 -8.37 1.95 12.95
C THR A 84 -7.00 1.49 12.46
N GLU A 85 -5.96 2.03 13.08
CA GLU A 85 -4.56 1.67 12.85
C GLU A 85 -3.89 1.27 14.16
N PRO A 86 -2.78 0.50 14.12
CA PRO A 86 -2.00 0.23 15.32
C PRO A 86 -1.28 1.51 15.79
N LYS A 87 -0.66 1.45 16.96
CA LYS A 87 0.16 2.56 17.46
C LYS A 87 1.34 2.82 16.48
N PRO A 88 1.46 4.01 15.88
CA PRO A 88 2.56 4.32 14.98
C PRO A 88 3.82 4.69 15.76
N VAL A 89 4.94 4.73 15.04
CA VAL A 89 6.16 5.43 15.47
C VAL A 89 6.02 6.88 15.03
N THR A 90 6.37 7.83 15.90
CA THR A 90 6.39 9.26 15.57
C THR A 90 7.82 9.77 15.65
N ARG A 91 8.30 10.42 14.57
CA ARG A 91 9.61 11.07 14.55
C ARG A 91 9.50 12.44 13.87
N HIS A 92 10.41 13.32 14.22
CA HIS A 92 10.56 14.58 13.51
C HIS A 92 11.16 14.33 12.13
N GLU A 93 10.46 14.71 11.08
CA GLU A 93 10.91 14.56 9.69
C GLU A 93 11.41 15.90 9.16
N PRO A 94 12.73 16.08 8.92
CA PRO A 94 13.29 17.34 8.42
C PRO A 94 12.70 17.77 7.07
N THR A 95 12.35 16.80 6.22
CA THR A 95 11.73 17.03 4.90
C THR A 95 10.40 17.79 5.02
N PHE A 96 9.61 17.46 6.04
CA PHE A 96 8.30 18.07 6.29
C PHE A 96 8.34 19.12 7.42
N LYS A 97 9.48 19.26 8.10
CA LYS A 97 9.71 20.17 9.24
C LYS A 97 8.68 19.98 10.37
N MET A 98 8.26 18.73 10.59
CA MET A 98 7.21 18.40 11.54
C MET A 98 7.34 16.97 12.05
N ASP A 99 6.64 16.67 13.14
CA ASP A 99 6.50 15.30 13.61
C ASP A 99 5.52 14.55 12.71
N VAL A 100 5.99 13.43 12.17
CA VAL A 100 5.24 12.55 11.29
C VAL A 100 5.14 11.17 11.93
N SER A 101 3.94 10.58 11.84
CA SER A 101 3.67 9.23 12.32
C SER A 101 3.67 8.24 11.17
N PHE A 102 4.36 7.12 11.33
CA PHE A 102 4.52 6.08 10.32
C PHE A 102 4.67 4.68 10.93
N PHE A 103 4.69 3.68 10.06
CA PHE A 103 4.87 2.27 10.38
C PHE A 103 6.10 1.71 9.67
N GLU A 104 6.78 0.77 10.34
CA GLU A 104 7.91 -0.01 9.82
C GLU A 104 7.55 -1.49 9.90
N GLN A 105 8.13 -2.33 9.03
CA GLN A 105 7.94 -3.80 8.96
C GLN A 105 6.52 -4.27 8.62
N SER A 106 5.51 -3.87 9.39
CA SER A 106 4.10 -4.14 9.07
C SER A 106 3.13 -3.25 9.85
N ALA A 107 1.92 -3.07 9.29
CA ALA A 107 0.79 -2.44 9.96
C ALA A 107 -0.50 -3.17 9.61
N ILE A 108 -1.36 -3.42 10.61
CA ILE A 108 -2.67 -4.06 10.40
C ILE A 108 -3.77 -3.07 10.73
N PHE A 109 -4.40 -2.55 9.68
CA PHE A 109 -5.55 -1.68 9.78
C PHE A 109 -6.83 -2.51 9.90
N GLN A 110 -7.83 -1.98 10.61
CA GLN A 110 -9.08 -2.69 10.87
C GLN A 110 -10.28 -1.82 10.55
N GLN A 111 -11.21 -2.33 9.74
CA GLN A 111 -12.52 -1.71 9.51
C GLN A 111 -13.62 -2.63 10.01
N LYS A 112 -14.39 -2.16 10.98
CA LYS A 112 -15.58 -2.88 11.44
C LYS A 112 -16.75 -2.61 10.48
N ILE A 113 -17.53 -3.64 10.18
CA ILE A 113 -18.72 -3.56 9.33
C ILE A 113 -19.92 -4.23 9.98
N LYS A 114 -21.11 -3.70 9.67
CA LYS A 114 -22.39 -4.36 9.92
C LYS A 114 -22.79 -5.14 8.67
N LEU A 115 -23.11 -6.42 8.83
CA LEU A 115 -23.57 -7.30 7.77
C LEU A 115 -25.09 -7.19 7.63
N LYS A 116 -25.57 -7.17 6.38
CA LYS A 116 -27.00 -7.17 6.04
C LYS A 116 -27.47 -8.52 5.47
N GLY A 117 -26.60 -9.53 5.43
CA GLY A 117 -26.89 -10.85 4.91
C GLY A 117 -25.86 -11.91 5.30
N LYS A 118 -26.05 -13.14 4.79
CA LYS A 118 -25.17 -14.29 5.06
C LYS A 118 -23.83 -14.24 4.34
N SER A 119 -23.66 -13.40 3.34
CA SER A 119 -22.38 -13.20 2.67
C SER A 119 -22.37 -11.85 2.00
N THR A 120 -21.21 -11.22 1.95
CA THR A 120 -21.00 -9.99 1.19
C THR A 120 -19.57 -9.93 0.69
N THR A 121 -19.28 -9.00 -0.19
CA THR A 121 -17.92 -8.67 -0.60
C THR A 121 -17.66 -7.21 -0.30
N VAL A 122 -16.60 -6.93 0.45
CA VAL A 122 -16.15 -5.57 0.73
C VAL A 122 -15.12 -5.20 -0.33
N LYS A 123 -15.43 -4.17 -1.11
CA LYS A 123 -14.51 -3.62 -2.13
C LYS A 123 -14.08 -2.22 -1.72
N GLY A 124 -12.90 -1.82 -2.15
CA GLY A 124 -12.39 -0.49 -1.88
C GLY A 124 -10.98 -0.34 -2.40
N LYS A 125 -10.33 0.71 -1.94
CA LYS A 125 -8.95 1.04 -2.29
C LYS A 125 -8.22 1.65 -1.11
N VAL A 126 -6.91 1.47 -1.10
CA VAL A 126 -6.00 2.17 -0.18
C VAL A 126 -5.08 3.05 -1.00
N GLU A 127 -5.08 4.35 -0.69
CA GLU A 127 -4.12 5.33 -1.19
C GLU A 127 -3.06 5.54 -0.10
N PHE A 128 -1.79 5.53 -0.47
CA PHE A 128 -0.70 5.65 0.50
C PHE A 128 0.57 6.20 -0.13
N MET A 129 1.44 6.75 0.69
CA MET A 129 2.79 7.16 0.29
C MET A 129 3.82 6.53 1.23
N VAL A 130 4.99 6.24 0.66
CA VAL A 130 6.09 5.57 1.35
C VAL A 130 7.40 6.31 1.09
N CYS A 131 8.22 6.42 2.12
CA CYS A 131 9.55 6.99 2.01
C CYS A 131 10.57 6.11 2.72
N ASN A 132 11.82 6.26 2.36
CA ASN A 132 12.97 5.82 3.14
C ASN A 132 13.86 7.05 3.44
N ASP A 133 15.03 6.82 4.04
CA ASP A 133 15.97 7.88 4.43
C ASP A 133 16.47 8.76 3.25
N THR A 134 16.31 8.31 2.01
CA THR A 134 16.88 8.96 0.82
C THR A 134 15.82 9.57 -0.11
N GLN A 135 14.61 8.99 -0.12
CA GLN A 135 13.60 9.33 -1.12
C GLN A 135 12.19 8.98 -0.68
N CYS A 136 11.22 9.65 -1.31
CA CYS A 136 9.81 9.32 -1.25
C CYS A 136 9.34 8.85 -2.62
N LEU A 137 8.57 7.76 -2.65
CA LEU A 137 7.88 7.36 -3.86
C LEU A 137 6.62 8.22 -4.05
N PRO A 138 6.18 8.46 -5.30
CA PRO A 138 4.86 9.01 -5.57
C PRO A 138 3.78 8.18 -4.84
N PRO A 139 2.66 8.81 -4.42
CA PRO A 139 1.55 8.07 -3.85
C PRO A 139 1.09 6.95 -4.78
N ASP A 140 0.80 5.79 -4.20
CA ASP A 140 0.27 4.62 -4.91
C ASP A 140 -1.15 4.32 -4.42
N GLU A 141 -1.93 3.67 -5.28
CA GLU A 141 -3.30 3.25 -5.00
C GLU A 141 -3.47 1.77 -5.32
N VAL A 142 -3.94 1.00 -4.32
CA VAL A 142 -4.19 -0.43 -4.46
C VAL A 142 -5.64 -0.74 -4.15
N GLU A 143 -6.33 -1.34 -5.11
CA GLU A 143 -7.68 -1.86 -4.92
C GLU A 143 -7.68 -3.16 -4.11
N PHE A 144 -8.72 -3.35 -3.30
CA PHE A 144 -8.94 -4.57 -2.55
C PHE A 144 -10.35 -5.10 -2.71
N ASN A 145 -10.46 -6.42 -2.59
CA ASN A 145 -11.71 -7.15 -2.66
C ASN A 145 -11.67 -8.28 -1.62
N VAL A 146 -12.50 -8.16 -0.59
CA VAL A 146 -12.52 -9.07 0.56
C VAL A 146 -13.87 -9.76 0.66
N PRO A 147 -13.96 -11.04 0.29
CA PRO A 147 -15.14 -11.85 0.55
C PRO A 147 -15.35 -12.03 2.06
N VAL A 148 -16.56 -11.77 2.53
CA VAL A 148 -17.01 -12.06 3.90
C VAL A 148 -18.05 -13.16 3.81
N LYS A 149 -17.65 -14.37 4.18
CA LYS A 149 -18.51 -15.55 4.24
C LYS A 149 -19.02 -15.73 5.64
#